data_AF-A0A6B3HCQ9-F1
#
_entry.id   AF-A0A6B3HCQ9-F1
#
_cell.length_a   1.000
_cell.length_b   1.000
_cell.length_c   1.000
_cell.angle_alpha   90.00
_cell.angle_beta   90.00
_cell.angle_gamma   90.00
#
_symmetry.space_group_name_H-M   'P 1'
#
loop_
_entity.id
_entity.type
_entity.pdbx_description
1 polymer ?
#
loop_
_entity_poly.entity_id
_entity_poly.type
_entity_poly.pdbx_seq_one_letter_code
_entity_poly.pdbx_strand_id
1 'polypeptide(L)' 'GASPTVAAPAAAKADASSADSVAAALLMARVQNRQIEALSERTATSTTYALPGGDLRTSVYAGPIRT' A
#
# COMPACT_ATOMS: atom_id res chain seq x y z
N GLY A 1 -19.26 -11.48 -39.79
CA GLY A 1 -18.66 -10.14 -39.64
C GLY A 1 -17.75 -10.17 -38.44
N ALA A 2 -16.48 -9.76 -38.60
CA ALA A 2 -15.51 -9.75 -37.51
C ALA A 2 -15.70 -8.46 -36.68
N SER A 3 -15.99 -8.61 -35.39
CA SER A 3 -16.10 -7.50 -34.45
C SER A 3 -14.71 -6.88 -34.20
N PRO A 4 -14.53 -5.55 -34.23
CA PRO A 4 -13.25 -4.94 -33.96
C PRO A 4 -12.93 -5.07 -32.46
N THR A 5 -11.81 -5.74 -32.14
CA THR A 5 -11.21 -5.65 -30.80
C THR A 5 -10.69 -4.23 -30.63
N VAL A 6 -11.38 -3.44 -29.82
CA VAL A 6 -10.85 -2.17 -29.31
C VAL A 6 -9.69 -2.54 -28.38
N ALA A 7 -8.47 -2.19 -28.77
CA ALA A 7 -7.33 -2.28 -27.87
C ALA A 7 -7.62 -1.40 -26.64
N ALA A 8 -7.73 -2.04 -25.47
CA ALA A 8 -7.90 -1.33 -24.22
C ALA A 8 -6.69 -0.39 -24.01
N PRO A 9 -6.90 0.86 -23.56
CA PRO A 9 -5.80 1.75 -23.24
C PRO A 9 -4.90 1.07 -22.22
N ALA A 10 -3.58 1.06 -22.48
CA ALA A 10 -2.61 0.54 -21.53
C ALA A 10 -2.82 1.27 -20.20
N ALA A 11 -3.15 0.50 -19.15
CA ALA A 11 -3.41 1.06 -17.83
C ALA A 11 -2.18 1.88 -17.40
N ALA A 12 -2.37 3.18 -17.17
CA ALA A 12 -1.36 4.00 -16.53
C ALA A 12 -0.94 3.27 -15.25
N LYS A 13 0.36 3.00 -15.12
CA LYS A 13 0.91 2.22 -14.00
C LYS A 13 0.58 2.98 -12.71
N ALA A 14 -0.43 2.50 -11.98
CA ALA A 14 -0.89 3.16 -10.77
C ALA A 14 0.27 3.24 -9.77
N ASP A 15 0.37 4.37 -9.06
CA ASP A 15 1.37 4.55 -8.03
C ASP A 15 1.22 3.47 -6.95
N ALA A 16 2.31 2.76 -6.68
CA ALA A 16 2.30 1.64 -5.76
C ALA A 16 1.95 2.15 -4.35
N SER A 17 0.96 1.50 -3.72
CA SER A 17 0.44 1.86 -2.38
C SER A 17 1.05 1.03 -1.25
N SER A 18 1.94 0.12 -1.58
CA SER A 18 2.63 -0.79 -0.68
C SER A 18 4.06 -1.03 -1.15
N ALA A 19 4.94 -1.42 -0.23
CA ALA A 19 6.32 -1.77 -0.50
C ALA A 19 6.72 -3.00 0.32
N ASP A 20 7.69 -3.76 -0.19
CA ASP A 20 8.11 -5.01 0.44
C ASP A 20 8.77 -4.79 1.80
N SER A 21 9.45 -3.66 1.99
CA SER A 21 10.19 -3.32 3.22
C SER A 21 9.89 -1.90 3.72
N VAL A 22 10.12 -1.65 5.00
CA VAL A 22 9.90 -0.35 5.65
C VAL A 22 10.70 0.78 4.99
N ALA A 23 11.98 0.54 4.67
CA ALA A 23 12.83 1.54 4.03
C ALA A 23 12.29 1.98 2.65
N ALA A 24 11.82 1.01 1.85
CA ALA A 24 11.18 1.29 0.57
C ALA A 24 9.86 2.04 0.77
N ALA A 25 9.05 1.66 1.76
CA ALA A 25 7.81 2.35 2.08
C ALA A 25 8.04 3.82 2.46
N LEU A 26 9.05 4.12 3.28
CA LEU A 26 9.42 5.50 3.66
C LEU A 26 9.87 6.33 2.46
N LEU A 27 10.73 5.77 1.61
CA LEU A 27 11.16 6.44 0.37
C LEU A 27 9.96 6.75 -0.53
N MET A 28 9.13 5.74 -0.77
CA MET A 28 7.93 5.87 -1.61
C MET A 28 6.93 6.86 -1.01
N ALA A 29 6.75 6.88 0.30
CA ALA A 29 5.83 7.78 0.98
C ALA A 29 6.25 9.25 0.81
N ARG A 30 7.56 9.52 0.87
CA ARG A 30 8.12 10.85 0.62
C ARG A 30 8.01 11.25 -0.84
N VAL A 31 8.36 10.35 -1.78
CA VAL A 31 8.34 10.64 -3.22
C VAL A 31 6.91 10.85 -3.73
N GLN A 32 5.97 10.03 -3.28
CA GLN A 32 4.56 10.09 -3.70
C GLN A 32 3.71 11.01 -2.82
N ASN A 33 4.28 11.61 -1.76
CA ASN A 33 3.59 12.42 -0.76
C ASN A 33 2.28 11.78 -0.25
N ARG A 34 2.32 10.48 0.05
CA ARG A 34 1.18 9.72 0.57
C ARG A 34 1.63 8.60 1.50
N GLN A 35 0.70 8.04 2.26
CA GLN A 35 1.02 6.87 3.08
C GLN A 35 1.28 5.64 2.20
N ILE A 36 2.29 4.85 2.55
CA ILE A 36 2.64 3.59 1.88
C ILE A 36 2.70 2.48 2.90
N GLU A 37 2.05 1.36 2.61
CA GLU A 37 2.08 0.21 3.50
C GLU A 37 3.42 -0.54 3.43
N ALA A 38 3.96 -0.96 4.58
CA ALA A 38 5.13 -1.82 4.66
C ALA A 38 4.72 -3.28 4.84
N LEU A 39 4.86 -4.09 3.79
CA LEU A 39 4.40 -5.49 3.79
C LEU A 39 5.21 -6.39 4.73
N SER A 40 6.51 -6.13 4.92
CA SER A 40 7.34 -6.83 5.91
C SER A 40 6.80 -6.75 7.34
N GLU A 41 6.05 -5.70 7.68
CA GLU A 41 5.49 -5.48 9.01
C GLU A 41 4.01 -5.93 9.12
N ARG A 42 3.40 -6.37 8.00
CA ARG A 42 2.01 -6.78 8.00
C ARG A 42 1.85 -8.07 8.79
N THR A 43 0.94 -8.04 9.76
CA THR A 43 0.50 -9.24 10.48
C THR A 43 -0.98 -9.50 10.20
N ALA A 44 -1.52 -10.60 10.72
CA ALA A 44 -2.95 -10.90 10.61
C ALA A 44 -3.85 -9.85 11.32
N THR A 45 -3.31 -9.12 12.29
CA THR A 45 -4.08 -8.19 13.15
C THR A 45 -3.49 -6.79 13.17
N SER A 46 -2.52 -6.48 12.32
CA SER A 46 -1.94 -5.14 12.25
C SER A 46 -1.43 -4.79 10.87
N THR A 47 -1.52 -3.51 10.55
CA THR A 47 -0.96 -2.93 9.33
C THR A 47 -0.11 -1.71 9.68
N THR A 48 1.12 -1.66 9.16
CA THR A 48 2.04 -0.54 9.36
C THR A 48 2.20 0.26 8.07
N TYR A 49 2.11 1.57 8.19
CA TYR A 49 2.24 2.53 7.11
C TYR A 49 3.41 3.48 7.39
N ALA A 50 4.20 3.73 6.36
CA ALA A 50 5.10 4.88 6.29
C ALA A 50 4.31 6.14 5.91
N LEU A 51 4.51 7.22 6.66
CA LEU A 51 3.91 8.52 6.38
C LEU A 51 4.89 9.41 5.59
N PRO A 52 4.41 10.40 4.82
CA PRO A 52 5.28 11.31 4.05
C PRO A 52 6.28 12.11 4.90
N GLY A 53 5.93 12.36 6.17
CA GLY A 53 6.79 13.04 7.15
C GLY A 53 7.98 12.20 7.65
N GLY A 54 8.02 10.91 7.33
CA GLY A 54 9.06 9.98 7.78
C GLY A 54 8.67 9.15 9.01
N ASP A 55 7.53 9.45 9.64
CA ASP A 55 6.99 8.65 10.74
C ASP A 55 6.36 7.34 10.26
N LEU A 56 6.21 6.38 11.19
CA LEU A 56 5.45 5.16 11.00
C LEU A 56 4.15 5.21 11.80
N ARG A 57 3.06 4.76 11.18
CA ARG A 57 1.77 4.55 11.85
C ARG A 57 1.38 3.08 11.77
N THR A 58 1.13 2.47 12.92
CA THR A 58 0.60 1.11 13.01
C THR A 58 -0.86 1.14 13.41
N SER A 59 -1.71 0.55 12.58
CA SER A 59 -3.11 0.28 12.89
C SER A 59 -3.21 -1.16 13.42
N VAL A 60 -3.83 -1.33 14.59
CA VAL A 60 -4.06 -2.65 15.20
C VAL A 60 -5.56 -2.91 15.21
N TYR A 61 -5.94 -4.13 14.86
CA TYR A 61 -7.33 -4.59 14.85
C TYR A 61 -7.54 -5.51 16.06
N ALA A 62 -8.50 -5.18 16.91
CA ALA A 62 -8.82 -6.00 18.08
C ALA A 62 -9.32 -7.39 17.66
N GLY A 63 -8.77 -8.43 18.27
CA GLY A 63 -9.38 -9.77 18.26
C GLY A 63 -10.67 -9.80 19.10
N PRO A 64 -11.44 -10.89 19.05
CA PRO A 64 -12.69 -11.00 19.82
C PRO A 64 -12.44 -10.77 21.31
N ILE A 65 -13.19 -9.84 21.91
CA ILE A 65 -13.21 -9.64 23.36
C ILE A 65 -13.90 -10.85 23.98
N ARG A 66 -13.16 -11.61 24.79
CA ARG A 66 -13.79 -12.64 25.64
C ARG A 66 -14.55 -11.90 26.73
N THR A 67 -15.87 -11.78 26.57
CA THR A 67 -16.79 -11.35 27.63
C THR A 67 -17.21 -12.54 28.48
#